data_AF-A0A925CAQ4-F1
#
_entry.id   AF-A0A925CAQ4-F1
#
_cell.length_a   1.000
_cell.length_b   1.000
_cell.length_c   1.000
_cell.angle_alpha   90.00
_cell.angle_beta   90.00
_cell.angle_gamma   90.00
#
_symmetry.space_group_name_H-M   'P 1'
#
loop_
_entity.id
_entity.type
_entity.pdbx_description
1 polymer ?
#
loop_
_entity_poly.entity_id
_entity_poly.type
_entity_poly.pdbx_seq_one_letter_code
_entity_poly.pdbx_strand_id
1 'polypeptide(L)'
;MFFFVVYAVVIWCIACRYRRSWRGFGVVGAGLIGCAVLAWLHWRLYIWSEGRFYLRVLQVMLYPYALLVTTVGLFLASLPRHRPAYACHTCLYDMEGLLPIISECPECGAHWKSGAPPPAAAPDQPVEASNTSLAAIPICQIPPIPA
;
A
#
# COMPACT_ATOMS: atom_id res chain seq x y z
N MET A 1 6.68 -23.49 -1.00
CA MET A 1 7.08 -22.13 -0.59
C MET A 1 6.59 -21.07 -1.59
N PHE A 2 6.89 -21.18 -2.89
CA PHE A 2 6.47 -20.21 -3.91
C PHE A 2 4.96 -19.92 -3.97
N PHE A 3 4.11 -20.94 -3.79
CA PHE A 3 2.65 -20.76 -3.80
C PHE A 3 2.15 -19.71 -2.80
N PHE A 4 2.74 -19.64 -1.60
CA PHE A 4 2.39 -18.62 -0.61
C PHE A 4 2.77 -17.22 -1.13
N VAL A 5 3.99 -17.05 -1.65
CA VAL A 5 4.43 -15.75 -2.17
C VAL A 5 3.55 -15.28 -3.32
N VAL A 6 3.24 -16.15 -4.29
CA VAL A 6 2.36 -15.83 -5.42
C VAL A 6 0.97 -15.43 -4.93
N TYR A 7 0.42 -16.18 -3.97
CA TYR A 7 -0.87 -15.86 -3.38
C TYR A 7 -0.89 -14.47 -2.72
N ALA A 8 0.10 -14.15 -1.88
CA ALA A 8 0.22 -12.86 -1.22
C ALA A 8 0.30 -11.71 -2.25
N VAL A 9 1.15 -11.86 -3.27
CA VAL A 9 1.30 -10.86 -4.34
C VAL A 9 0.00 -10.64 -5.09
N VAL A 10 -0.75 -11.70 -5.41
CA VAL A 10 -2.06 -11.57 -6.08
C VAL A 10 -3.05 -10.81 -5.20
N ILE A 11 -3.16 -11.16 -3.91
CA ILE A 11 -4.04 -10.45 -2.97
C ILE A 11 -3.64 -8.97 -2.87
N TRP A 12 -2.35 -8.66 -2.77
CA TRP A 12 -1.85 -7.29 -2.69
C TRP A 12 -2.03 -6.50 -3.99
N CYS A 13 -1.79 -7.10 -5.15
CA CYS A 13 -2.04 -6.47 -6.44
C CYS A 13 -3.52 -6.10 -6.60
N ILE A 14 -4.41 -7.00 -6.21
CA ILE A 14 -5.86 -6.75 -6.25
C ILE A 14 -6.24 -5.69 -5.21
N ALA A 15 -5.72 -5.75 -3.98
CA ALA A 15 -5.96 -4.72 -2.96
C ALA A 15 -5.47 -3.33 -3.43
N CYS A 16 -4.29 -3.27 -4.08
CA CYS A 16 -3.74 -2.08 -4.72
C CYS A 16 -4.60 -1.56 -5.88
N ARG A 17 -5.32 -2.43 -6.59
CA ARG A 17 -6.25 -2.03 -7.65
C ARG A 17 -7.53 -1.41 -7.07
N TYR A 18 -8.00 -1.92 -5.93
CA TYR A 18 -9.25 -1.51 -5.27
C TYR A 18 -9.04 -0.62 -4.03
N ARG A 19 -7.98 0.21 -4.00
CA ARG A 19 -7.67 1.13 -2.89
C ARG A 19 -8.86 1.99 -2.46
N ARG A 20 -9.03 2.18 -1.15
CA ARG A 20 -10.09 2.99 -0.50
C ARG A 20 -11.53 2.69 -0.95
N SER A 21 -11.78 1.45 -1.39
CA SER A 21 -13.12 0.96 -1.70
C SER A 21 -13.46 -0.22 -0.79
N TRP A 22 -14.74 -0.40 -0.46
CA TRP A 22 -15.23 -1.58 0.27
C TRP A 22 -14.82 -2.90 -0.40
N ARG A 23 -14.63 -2.90 -1.73
CA ARG A 23 -14.13 -4.05 -2.48
C ARG A 23 -12.69 -4.40 -2.11
N GLY A 24 -11.84 -3.41 -1.85
CA GLY A 24 -10.46 -3.63 -1.40
C GLY A 24 -10.41 -4.33 -0.04
N PHE A 25 -11.25 -3.90 0.91
CA PHE A 25 -11.39 -4.59 2.21
C PHE A 25 -11.93 -6.01 2.04
N GLY A 26 -12.90 -6.21 1.13
CA GLY A 26 -13.40 -7.53 0.79
C GLY A 26 -12.32 -8.47 0.26
N VAL A 27 -11.38 -7.97 -0.55
CA VAL A 27 -10.26 -8.76 -1.08
C VAL A 27 -9.28 -9.16 0.03
N VAL A 28 -8.95 -8.24 0.95
CA VAL A 28 -8.10 -8.57 2.11
C VAL A 28 -8.79 -9.60 3.01
N GLY A 29 -10.11 -9.44 3.22
CA GLY A 29 -10.93 -10.42 3.93
C GLY A 29 -10.93 -11.80 3.26
N ALA A 30 -11.06 -11.85 1.93
CA ALA A 30 -10.92 -13.09 1.16
C ALA A 30 -9.53 -13.72 1.32
N GLY A 31 -8.48 -12.89 1.42
CA GLY A 31 -7.11 -13.29 1.76
C GLY A 31 -7.02 -14.02 3.11
N LEU A 32 -7.65 -13.43 4.13
CA LEU A 32 -7.71 -14.01 5.47
C LEU A 32 -8.53 -15.30 5.51
N ILE A 33 -9.69 -15.32 4.83
CA ILE A 33 -10.52 -16.52 4.68
C ILE A 33 -9.75 -17.64 4.00
N GLY A 34 -8.98 -17.35 2.94
CA GLY A 34 -8.13 -18.34 2.30
C GLY A 34 -7.10 -18.96 3.26
N CYS A 35 -6.45 -18.14 4.09
CA CYS A 35 -5.55 -18.62 5.13
C CYS A 35 -6.28 -19.48 6.18
N ALA A 36 -7.50 -19.09 6.59
CA ALA A 36 -8.32 -19.85 7.53
C ALA A 36 -8.77 -21.21 6.95
N VAL A 37 -9.13 -21.25 5.67
CA VAL A 37 -9.46 -22.50 4.97
C VAL A 37 -8.26 -23.43 4.89
N LEU A 38 -7.06 -22.90 4.63
CA LEU A 38 -5.80 -23.67 4.68
C LEU A 38 -5.52 -24.23 6.07
N ALA A 39 -5.72 -23.43 7.13
CA ALA A 39 -5.59 -23.89 8.51
C ALA A 39 -6.60 -24.99 8.86
N TRP A 40 -7.86 -24.83 8.42
CA TRP A 40 -8.92 -25.82 8.61
C TRP A 40 -8.65 -27.12 7.86
N LEU A 41 -8.19 -27.03 6.60
CA LEU A 41 -7.81 -28.19 5.80
C LEU A 41 -6.65 -28.95 6.47
N HIS A 42 -5.66 -28.24 7.01
CA HIS A 42 -4.57 -28.84 7.77
C HIS A 42 -5.06 -29.58 9.02
N TRP A 43 -5.98 -28.97 9.78
CA TRP A 43 -6.62 -29.63 10.92
C TRP A 43 -7.37 -30.90 10.49
N ARG A 44 -8.08 -30.86 9.36
CA ARG A 44 -8.82 -32.01 8.85
C ARG A 44 -7.89 -33.15 8.38
N LEU A 45 -6.79 -32.81 7.71
CA LEU A 45 -5.73 -33.74 7.33
C LEU A 45 -5.06 -34.39 8.55
N TYR A 46 -4.86 -33.63 9.62
CA TYR A 46 -4.32 -34.16 10.88
C TYR A 46 -5.21 -35.25 11.46
N ILE A 47 -6.53 -35.00 11.54
CA ILE A 47 -7.50 -36.00 12.03
C ILE A 47 -7.53 -37.22 11.11
N TRP A 48 -7.55 -36.99 9.79
CA TRP A 48 -7.67 -38.08 8.81
C TRP A 48 -6.43 -38.97 8.74
N SER A 49 -5.24 -38.43 8.99
CA SER A 49 -3.97 -39.17 8.94
C SER A 49 -3.58 -39.85 10.25
N GLU A 50 -4.44 -39.82 11.27
CA GLU A 50 -4.18 -40.36 12.61
C GLU A 50 -2.84 -39.86 13.20
N GLY A 51 -2.47 -38.61 12.87
CA GLY A 51 -1.22 -38.00 13.34
C GLY A 51 0.05 -38.45 12.62
N ARG A 52 -0.01 -39.29 11.59
CA ARG A 52 1.19 -39.72 10.83
C ARG A 52 1.86 -38.56 10.08
N PHE A 53 1.09 -37.55 9.66
CA PHE A 53 1.60 -36.37 8.97
C PHE A 53 1.31 -35.10 9.79
N TYR A 54 2.14 -34.83 10.79
CA TYR A 54 2.06 -33.59 11.56
C TYR A 54 3.09 -32.56 11.10
N LEU A 55 2.67 -31.64 10.22
CA LEU A 55 3.52 -30.55 9.73
C LEU A 55 3.47 -29.36 10.69
N ARG A 56 4.01 -29.53 11.91
CA ARG A 56 4.09 -28.47 12.94
C ARG A 56 4.68 -27.17 12.39
N VAL A 57 5.69 -27.29 11.53
CA VAL A 57 6.38 -26.16 10.87
C VAL A 57 5.41 -25.35 10.00
N LEU A 58 4.50 -26.00 9.27
CA LEU A 58 3.53 -25.32 8.42
C LEU A 58 2.61 -24.45 9.26
N GLN A 59 2.11 -24.98 10.38
CA GLN A 59 1.20 -24.26 11.27
C GLN A 59 1.88 -23.05 11.92
N VAL A 60 3.11 -23.21 12.41
CA VAL A 60 3.89 -22.11 13.01
C VAL A 60 4.19 -21.01 11.99
N MET A 61 4.43 -21.36 10.72
CA MET A 61 4.66 -20.40 9.64
C MET A 61 3.37 -19.74 9.12
N LEU A 62 2.22 -20.42 9.22
CA LEU A 62 0.95 -19.93 8.67
C LEU A 62 0.41 -18.72 9.46
N TYR A 63 0.58 -18.68 10.77
CA TYR A 63 0.15 -17.55 11.61
C TYR A 63 0.84 -16.22 11.26
N PRO A 64 2.19 -16.11 11.28
CA PRO A 64 2.86 -14.87 10.91
C PRO A 64 2.61 -14.52 9.43
N TYR A 65 2.46 -15.53 8.57
CA TYR A 65 2.11 -15.31 7.17
C TYR A 65 0.71 -14.68 7.00
N ALA A 66 -0.31 -15.21 7.67
CA ALA A 66 -1.66 -14.64 7.66
C ALA A 66 -1.65 -13.20 8.20
N LEU A 67 -0.96 -12.98 9.33
CA LEU A 67 -0.79 -11.64 9.90
C LEU A 67 -0.13 -10.68 8.92
N LEU A 68 0.94 -11.09 8.24
CA LEU A 68 1.65 -10.28 7.25
C LEU A 68 0.74 -9.94 6.06
N VAL A 69 0.07 -10.94 5.46
CA VAL A 69 -0.82 -10.73 4.32
C VAL A 69 -1.97 -9.78 4.68
N THR A 70 -2.58 -9.94 5.86
CA THR A 70 -3.69 -9.09 6.30
C THR A 70 -3.23 -7.69 6.66
N THR A 71 -2.12 -7.52 7.40
CA THR A 71 -1.62 -6.20 7.81
C THR A 71 -1.14 -5.37 6.61
N VAL A 72 -0.33 -5.97 5.72
CA VAL A 72 0.12 -5.30 4.50
C VAL A 72 -1.06 -5.04 3.56
N GLY A 73 -1.96 -6.00 3.39
CA GLY A 73 -3.15 -5.83 2.57
C GLY A 73 -4.05 -4.69 3.08
N LEU A 74 -4.25 -4.62 4.39
CA LEU A 74 -5.05 -3.57 5.03
C LEU A 74 -4.38 -2.20 4.91
N PHE A 75 -3.06 -2.13 5.10
CA PHE A 75 -2.27 -0.93 4.87
C PHE A 75 -2.37 -0.44 3.43
N LEU A 76 -2.26 -1.35 2.45
CA LEU A 76 -2.43 -1.02 1.03
C LEU A 76 -3.85 -0.55 0.71
N ALA A 77 -4.86 -1.13 1.35
CA ALA A 77 -6.25 -0.73 1.20
C ALA A 77 -6.56 0.64 1.83
N SER A 78 -5.86 1.00 2.91
CA SER A 78 -6.04 2.26 3.65
C SER A 78 -5.24 3.43 3.07
N LEU A 79 -4.21 3.16 2.26
CA LEU A 79 -3.44 4.21 1.59
C LEU A 79 -4.35 5.17 0.82
N PRO A 80 -4.26 6.50 1.09
CA PRO A 80 -5.00 7.48 0.33
C PRO A 80 -4.59 7.39 -1.14
N ARG A 81 -5.58 7.35 -2.02
CA ARG A 81 -5.33 7.50 -3.45
C ARG A 81 -4.95 8.96 -3.65
N HIS A 82 -3.65 9.24 -3.73
CA HIS A 82 -3.19 10.53 -4.24
C HIS A 82 -3.75 10.62 -5.67
N ARG A 83 -4.77 11.45 -5.83
CA ARG A 83 -5.27 11.83 -7.15
C ARG A 83 -4.57 13.15 -7.40
N PRO A 84 -3.52 13.18 -8.24
CA PRO A 84 -2.98 14.46 -8.64
C PRO A 84 -4.13 15.27 -9.24
N ALA A 85 -4.15 16.57 -8.96
CA ALA A 85 -5.18 17.47 -9.50
C ALA A 85 -5.24 17.39 -11.04
N TYR A 86 -4.12 16.99 -11.64
CA TYR A 86 -3.90 16.85 -13.06
C TYR A 86 -3.68 15.38 -13.49
N ALA A 87 -4.48 14.44 -12.99
CA ALA A 87 -4.40 13.04 -13.43
C ALA A 87 -5.16 12.78 -14.73
N CYS A 88 -4.57 12.06 -15.70
CA CYS A 88 -5.25 11.59 -16.90
C CYS A 88 -6.56 10.84 -16.54
N HIS A 89 -7.69 11.20 -17.16
CA HIS A 89 -8.98 10.57 -16.83
C HIS A 89 -9.06 9.08 -17.21
N THR A 90 -8.23 8.63 -18.17
CA THR A 90 -8.21 7.25 -18.67
C THR A 90 -7.23 6.38 -17.89
N CYS A 91 -5.95 6.77 -17.86
CA CYS A 91 -4.88 5.97 -17.25
C CYS A 91 -4.45 6.45 -15.86
N LEU A 92 -4.95 7.60 -15.41
CA LEU A 92 -4.59 8.26 -14.14
C LEU A 92 -3.11 8.61 -14.02
N TYR A 93 -2.40 8.71 -15.16
CA TYR A 93 -1.05 9.24 -15.21
C TYR A 93 -1.04 10.68 -14.69
N ASP A 94 -0.05 10.98 -13.87
CA ASP A 94 0.11 12.31 -13.32
C ASP A 94 0.67 13.26 -14.38
N MET A 95 -0.13 14.26 -14.77
CA MET A 95 0.26 15.29 -15.74
C MET A 95 0.80 16.54 -15.04
N GLU A 96 0.95 16.52 -13.72
CA GLU A 96 1.56 17.61 -12.95
C GLU A 96 3.01 17.84 -13.43
N GLY A 97 3.32 19.08 -13.81
CA GLY A 97 4.60 19.46 -14.41
C GLY A 97 4.73 19.28 -15.94
N LEU A 98 3.81 18.57 -16.61
CA LEU A 98 3.77 18.46 -18.08
C LEU A 98 2.81 19.48 -18.72
N LEU A 99 1.83 19.97 -17.95
CA LEU A 99 0.99 21.08 -18.36
C LEU A 99 1.80 22.39 -18.37
N PRO A 100 1.67 23.25 -19.40
CA PRO A 100 0.73 23.20 -20.54
C PRO A 100 1.32 22.62 -21.85
N ILE A 101 2.49 21.98 -21.82
CA ILE A 101 3.29 21.71 -23.01
C ILE A 101 2.67 20.61 -23.91
N ILE A 102 1.93 19.67 -23.32
CA ILE A 102 1.44 18.47 -24.02
C ILE A 102 -0.08 18.33 -23.86
N SER A 103 -0.80 18.24 -24.98
CA SER A 103 -2.26 18.04 -25.02
C SER A 103 -2.67 16.56 -24.96
N GLU A 104 -1.71 15.65 -25.04
CA GLU A 104 -1.91 14.21 -25.09
C GLU A 104 -1.17 13.53 -23.95
N CYS A 105 -1.80 12.53 -23.35
CA CYS A 105 -1.15 11.73 -22.30
C CYS A 105 -0.03 10.88 -22.90
N PRO A 106 1.22 10.94 -22.39
CA PRO A 106 2.35 10.18 -22.93
C PRO A 106 2.19 8.67 -22.77
N GLU A 107 1.42 8.22 -21.78
CA GLU A 107 1.19 6.79 -21.51
C GLU A 107 0.10 6.18 -22.40
N CYS A 108 -1.01 6.89 -22.61
CA CYS A 108 -2.20 6.31 -23.25
C CYS A 108 -2.67 7.04 -24.51
N GLY A 109 -2.00 8.13 -24.92
CA GLY A 109 -2.38 8.95 -26.08
C GLY A 109 -3.75 9.63 -25.96
N ALA A 110 -4.40 9.55 -24.78
CA ALA A 110 -5.71 10.15 -24.60
C ALA A 110 -5.57 11.67 -24.63
N HIS A 111 -6.41 12.31 -25.45
CA HIS A 111 -6.44 13.75 -25.56
C HIS A 111 -6.96 14.35 -24.25
N TRP A 112 -6.15 15.21 -23.63
CA TRP A 112 -6.52 15.93 -22.43
C TRP A 112 -7.43 17.08 -22.80
N LYS A 113 -8.75 16.93 -22.59
CA LYS A 113 -9.66 18.08 -22.58
C LYS A 113 -9.37 18.85 -21.30
N SER A 114 -8.55 19.90 -21.41
CA SER A 114 -8.38 20.91 -20.38
C SER A 114 -9.73 21.59 -20.12
N GLY A 115 -10.60 20.95 -19.33
CA GLY A 115 -11.57 21.71 -18.54
C GLY A 115 -10.75 22.67 -17.71
N ALA A 116 -11.04 23.96 -17.81
CA ALA A 116 -10.29 25.10 -17.32
C ALA A 116 -9.34 24.76 -16.14
N PRO A 117 -8.07 25.22 -16.18
CA PRO A 117 -7.19 25.05 -15.03
C PRO A 117 -7.97 25.50 -13.79
N PRO A 118 -7.95 24.73 -12.67
CA PRO A 118 -8.49 25.25 -11.42
C PRO A 118 -7.87 26.65 -11.24
N PRO A 119 -8.67 27.68 -10.89
CA PRO A 119 -8.16 29.05 -10.80
C PRO A 119 -6.87 28.96 -10.00
N ALA A 120 -5.75 29.34 -10.64
CA ALA A 120 -4.40 29.13 -10.13
C ALA A 120 -4.48 29.34 -8.62
N ALA A 121 -4.22 28.28 -7.85
CA ALA A 121 -4.21 28.40 -6.39
C ALA A 121 -3.40 29.66 -6.12
N ALA A 122 -4.08 30.68 -5.56
CA ALA A 122 -3.53 32.03 -5.47
C ALA A 122 -2.09 31.88 -5.02
N PRO A 123 -1.11 32.39 -5.80
CA PRO A 123 0.30 32.02 -5.66
C PRO A 123 0.58 31.95 -4.18
N ASP A 124 0.90 30.74 -3.70
CA ASP A 124 1.16 30.49 -2.30
C ASP A 124 2.01 31.67 -1.85
N GLN A 125 1.43 32.50 -0.97
CA GLN A 125 2.09 33.69 -0.45
C GLN A 125 3.52 33.24 -0.20
N PRO A 126 4.53 33.91 -0.81
CA PRO A 126 5.91 33.44 -0.78
C PRO A 126 6.14 32.95 0.63
N VAL A 127 6.49 31.67 0.79
CA VAL A 127 6.74 31.07 2.10
C VAL A 127 7.73 32.01 2.74
N GLU A 128 7.19 32.96 3.50
CA GLU A 128 7.91 34.06 4.08
C GLU A 128 8.71 33.31 5.09
N ALA A 129 9.98 33.08 4.72
CA ALA A 129 10.90 32.23 5.40
C ALA A 129 10.68 32.53 6.86
N SER A 130 9.94 31.65 7.51
CA SER A 130 9.60 31.85 8.89
C SER A 130 10.94 31.58 9.52
N ASN A 131 11.62 32.69 9.77
CA ASN A 131 12.75 32.84 10.64
C ASN A 131 12.26 32.54 12.06
N THR A 132 11.59 31.38 12.23
CA THR A 132 11.58 30.62 13.45
C THR A 132 13.02 30.17 13.61
N SER A 133 13.83 31.13 14.04
CA SER A 133 14.76 30.99 15.13
C SER A 133 15.05 29.53 15.40
N LEU A 134 16.19 29.08 14.88
CA LEU A 134 17.09 28.14 15.54
C LEU A 134 17.34 28.59 16.99
N ALA A 135 16.29 28.61 17.81
CA ALA A 135 16.42 28.60 19.25
C ALA A 135 16.80 27.17 19.60
N ALA A 136 18.11 26.95 19.64
CA ALA A 136 18.79 25.97 20.47
C ALA A 136 18.05 24.63 20.64
N ILE A 137 18.28 23.71 19.71
CA ILE A 137 18.21 22.29 20.07
C ILE A 137 19.37 22.07 21.06
N PRO A 138 19.11 21.74 22.34
CA PRO A 138 20.17 21.42 23.27
C PRO A 138 20.89 20.17 22.75
N ILE A 139 22.16 20.33 22.44
CA ILE A 139 23.07 19.22 22.12
C ILE A 139 23.04 18.28 23.31
N CYS A 140 22.46 17.10 23.12
CA CYS A 140 22.52 16.02 24.09
C CYS A 140 24.01 15.66 24.27
N GLN A 141 24.59 16.04 25.41
CA GLN A 141 25.95 15.67 25.77
C GLN A 141 26.03 14.14 25.90
N ILE A 142 26.82 13.51 25.03
CA ILE A 142 27.13 12.08 25.10
C ILE A 142 28.12 11.91 26.27
N PRO A 143 27.81 11.10 27.30
CA PRO A 143 28.75 10.84 28.38
C PRO A 143 29.94 9.99 27.89
N PRO A 144 31.16 10.21 28.42
CA PRO A 144 32.34 9.45 28.04
C PRO A 144 32.24 7.98 28.51
N ILE A 145 32.68 7.08 27.63
CA ILE A 145 32.77 5.64 27.89
C ILE A 145 33.97 5.40 28.84
N PRO A 146 33.79 4.73 30.00
CA PRO A 146 34.90 4.34 30.87
C PRO A 146 35.71 3.21 30.22
N ALA A 147 37.04 3.29 30.36
CA ALA A 147 38.01 2.30 29.91
C ALA A 147 38.03 1.04 30.80
#